data_AF-A0A327RHA6-F1
#
_entry.id   AF-A0A327RHA6-F1
#
_cell.length_a   1.000
_cell.length_b   1.000
_cell.length_c   1.000
_cell.angle_alpha   90.00
_cell.angle_beta   90.00
_cell.angle_gamma   90.00
#
_symmetry.space_group_name_H-M   'P 1'
#
loop_
_entity.id
_entity.type
_entity.pdbx_description
1 polymer ?
#
loop_
_entity_poly.entity_id
_entity_poly.type
_entity_poly.pdbx_seq_one_letter_code
_entity_poly.pdbx_strand_id
1 'polypeptide(L)'
;MKLICFLLFVISISPFTPDLDQVRKDFSLATNDRESALALRDKLETVSKEDNTVLVAYKGAVSALTAKYTKDNAERKDLFKSGVLLLEFAVSQKPENIEIRCLRLSIQENSPKFLKYRSNIEEDKTFILNHYEKTNSKAVKDFVKSYILQSTGFNTEEKQRF
;
A
#
# COMPACT_ATOMS: atom_id res chain seq x y z
N MET A 1 27.91 34.25 42.82
CA MET A 1 26.76 34.34 41.90
C MET A 1 26.68 33.04 41.14
N LYS A 2 25.52 32.37 41.16
CA LYS A 2 25.35 30.99 40.66
C LYS A 2 25.35 30.99 39.13
N LEU A 3 26.30 30.31 38.51
CA LEU A 3 26.31 30.06 37.06
C LEU A 3 25.27 28.97 36.78
N ILE A 4 24.17 29.33 36.11
CA ILE A 4 23.12 28.39 35.72
C ILE A 4 23.55 27.77 34.39
N CYS A 5 24.02 26.53 34.42
CA CYS A 5 24.26 25.73 33.22
C CYS A 5 22.91 25.29 32.64
N PHE A 6 22.49 25.89 31.54
CA PHE A 6 21.34 25.42 30.77
C PHE A 6 21.76 24.18 29.96
N LEU A 7 21.35 23.01 30.44
CA LEU A 7 21.55 21.73 29.76
C LEU A 7 20.47 21.62 28.67
N LEU A 8 20.82 21.93 27.42
CA LEU A 8 19.96 21.69 26.27
C LEU A 8 19.83 20.17 26.07
N PHE A 9 18.74 19.60 26.58
CA PHE A 9 18.35 18.22 26.30
C PHE A 9 17.83 18.16 24.86
N VAL A 10 18.71 17.79 23.93
CA VAL A 10 18.31 17.50 22.55
C VAL A 10 17.50 16.19 22.61
N ILE A 11 16.17 16.31 22.59
CA ILE A 11 15.29 15.16 22.43
C ILE A 11 15.49 14.67 21.00
N SER A 12 16.27 13.62 20.84
CA SER A 12 16.35 12.89 19.57
C SER A 12 15.01 12.22 19.33
N ILE A 13 14.12 12.88 18.59
CA ILE A 13 12.90 12.25 18.07
C ILE A 13 13.38 11.25 17.02
N SER A 14 13.49 9.98 17.38
CA SER A 14 13.73 8.92 16.40
C SER A 14 12.54 8.88 15.44
N PRO A 15 12.75 8.89 14.12
CA PRO A 15 11.65 8.67 13.19
C PRO A 15 11.04 7.30 13.48
N PHE A 16 9.73 7.27 13.76
CA PHE A 16 8.97 6.04 13.92
C PHE A 16 8.73 5.45 12.54
N THR A 17 9.42 4.36 12.20
CA THR A 17 9.17 3.60 10.98
C THR A 17 8.02 2.63 11.22
N PRO A 18 6.89 2.71 10.48
CA PRO A 18 5.80 1.77 10.62
C PRO A 18 6.24 0.32 10.39
N ASP A 19 5.84 -0.57 11.29
CA ASP A 19 6.10 -2.01 11.17
C ASP A 19 5.31 -2.62 9.98
N LEU A 20 6.02 -3.26 9.07
CA LEU A 20 5.44 -3.80 7.83
C LEU A 20 4.48 -4.96 8.08
N ASP A 21 4.71 -5.80 9.09
CA ASP A 21 3.82 -6.91 9.39
C ASP A 21 2.48 -6.42 9.92
N GLN A 22 2.48 -5.37 10.72
CA GLN A 22 1.25 -4.71 11.13
C GLN A 22 0.58 -3.98 9.97
N VAL A 23 1.33 -3.28 9.11
CA VAL A 23 0.78 -2.59 7.93
C VAL A 23 0.09 -3.56 6.97
N ARG A 24 0.64 -4.76 6.76
CA ARG A 24 -0.02 -5.83 5.97
C ARG A 24 -1.39 -6.19 6.52
N LYS A 25 -1.47 -6.44 7.83
CA LYS A 25 -2.73 -6.79 8.52
C LYS A 25 -3.74 -5.65 8.45
N ASP A 26 -3.29 -4.43 8.74
CA ASP A 26 -4.12 -3.23 8.70
C ASP A 26 -4.68 -3.00 7.30
N PHE A 27 -3.87 -3.22 6.25
CA PHE A 27 -4.31 -3.05 4.87
C PHE A 27 -5.34 -4.11 4.47
N SER A 28 -5.15 -5.37 4.85
CA SER A 28 -6.15 -6.42 4.61
C SER A 28 -7.51 -6.05 5.21
N LEU A 29 -7.55 -5.43 6.39
CA LEU A 29 -8.78 -4.92 7.01
C LEU A 29 -9.34 -3.70 6.24
N ALA A 30 -8.47 -2.74 5.91
CA ALA A 30 -8.83 -1.51 5.20
C ALA A 30 -9.56 -1.74 3.87
N THR A 31 -9.28 -2.84 3.15
CA THR A 31 -9.95 -3.14 1.87
C THR A 31 -11.48 -3.17 1.99
N ASN A 32 -11.99 -3.64 3.13
CA ASN A 32 -13.41 -3.84 3.39
C ASN A 32 -13.98 -2.94 4.49
N ASP A 33 -13.15 -2.29 5.31
CA ASP A 33 -13.60 -1.44 6.41
C ASP A 33 -13.13 0.02 6.27
N ARG A 34 -14.08 0.95 6.38
CA ARG A 34 -13.85 2.40 6.21
C ARG A 34 -12.91 2.94 7.28
N GLU A 35 -13.19 2.62 8.54
CA GLU A 35 -12.44 3.20 9.67
C GLU A 35 -11.01 2.66 9.69
N SER A 36 -10.81 1.38 9.40
CA SER A 36 -9.49 0.77 9.21
C SER A 36 -8.71 1.44 8.07
N ALA A 37 -9.36 1.77 6.96
CA ALA A 37 -8.71 2.47 5.84
C ALA A 37 -8.28 3.90 6.22
N LEU A 38 -9.13 4.64 6.93
CA LEU A 38 -8.80 5.99 7.40
C LEU A 38 -7.66 5.94 8.43
N ALA A 39 -7.75 5.04 9.41
CA ALA A 39 -6.71 4.86 10.43
C ALA A 39 -5.36 4.46 9.83
N LEU A 40 -5.34 3.56 8.84
CA LEU A 40 -4.11 3.16 8.17
C LEU A 40 -3.53 4.31 7.33
N ARG A 41 -4.37 5.10 6.65
CA ARG A 41 -3.90 6.28 5.91
C ARG A 41 -3.21 7.27 6.84
N ASP A 42 -3.83 7.56 7.98
CA ASP A 42 -3.30 8.51 8.96
C ASP A 42 -1.99 7.96 9.58
N LYS A 43 -1.93 6.66 9.88
CA LYS A 43 -0.70 5.97 10.32
C LYS A 43 0.46 6.08 9.32
N LEU A 44 0.17 6.15 8.03
CA LEU A 44 1.16 6.25 6.96
C LEU A 44 1.36 7.68 6.43
N GLU A 45 0.76 8.69 7.07
CA GLU A 45 0.78 10.08 6.59
C GLU A 45 2.21 10.60 6.40
N THR A 46 3.11 10.30 7.34
CA THR A 46 4.49 10.78 7.34
C THR A 46 5.42 10.02 6.39
N VAL A 47 4.99 8.88 5.83
CA VAL A 47 5.81 8.09 4.90
C VAL A 47 6.07 8.89 3.61
N SER A 48 7.34 9.05 3.28
CA SER A 48 7.87 9.81 2.16
C SER A 48 8.47 8.89 1.10
N LYS A 49 8.91 9.43 -0.04
CA LYS A 49 9.51 8.60 -1.13
C LYS A 49 10.89 8.08 -0.76
N GLU A 50 11.50 8.68 0.26
CA GLU A 50 12.81 8.37 0.81
C GLU A 50 12.77 7.19 1.79
N ASP A 51 11.56 6.81 2.25
CA ASP A 51 11.34 5.67 3.13
C ASP A 51 11.34 4.32 2.40
N ASN A 52 11.09 3.24 3.14
CA ASN A 52 10.95 1.91 2.57
C ASN A 52 9.89 1.88 1.45
N THR A 53 10.30 1.46 0.24
CA THR A 53 9.44 1.46 -0.95
C THR A 53 8.12 0.69 -0.77
N VAL A 54 8.10 -0.37 0.04
CA VAL A 54 6.88 -1.11 0.34
C VAL A 54 5.92 -0.27 1.18
N LEU A 55 6.41 0.49 2.16
CA LEU A 55 5.58 1.45 2.91
C LEU A 55 5.05 2.56 2.00
N VAL A 56 5.84 3.02 1.03
CA VAL A 56 5.38 3.99 0.02
C VAL A 56 4.24 3.41 -0.82
N ALA A 57 4.35 2.13 -1.22
CA ALA A 57 3.29 1.43 -1.93
C ALA A 57 2.02 1.33 -1.08
N TYR A 58 2.14 0.98 0.21
CA TYR A 58 1.00 0.93 1.14
C TYR A 58 0.34 2.30 1.32
N LYS A 59 1.13 3.36 1.51
CA LYS A 59 0.63 4.74 1.55
C LYS A 59 -0.14 5.09 0.28
N GLY A 60 0.43 4.76 -0.88
CA GLY A 60 -0.21 4.97 -2.17
C GLY A 60 -1.54 4.24 -2.30
N ALA A 61 -1.54 2.94 -1.96
CA ALA A 61 -2.72 2.10 -2.03
C ALA A 61 -3.83 2.57 -1.08
N VAL A 62 -3.53 2.84 0.19
CA VAL A 62 -4.54 3.28 1.16
C VAL A 62 -5.05 4.69 0.85
N SER A 63 -4.21 5.57 0.29
CA SER A 63 -4.65 6.90 -0.18
C SER A 63 -5.64 6.78 -1.34
N ALA A 64 -5.35 5.92 -2.32
CA ALA A 64 -6.27 5.67 -3.43
C ALA A 64 -7.55 4.95 -2.99
N LEU A 65 -7.44 4.03 -2.04
CA LEU A 65 -8.57 3.31 -1.46
C LEU A 65 -9.51 4.25 -0.70
N THR A 66 -8.99 5.13 0.15
CA THR A 66 -9.79 6.05 0.96
C THR A 66 -10.52 7.10 0.15
N ALA A 67 -10.07 7.40 -1.08
CA ALA A 67 -10.77 8.27 -2.01
C ALA A 67 -12.26 7.87 -2.20
N LYS A 68 -12.58 6.56 -2.15
CA LYS A 68 -13.98 6.07 -2.27
C LYS A 68 -14.89 6.51 -1.11
N TYR A 69 -14.31 6.90 0.03
CA TYR A 69 -15.02 7.33 1.24
C TYR A 69 -15.07 8.85 1.41
N THR A 70 -14.35 9.60 0.56
CA THR A 70 -14.25 11.06 0.61
C THR A 70 -15.39 11.74 -0.13
N LYS A 71 -16.13 12.60 0.58
CA LYS A 71 -17.29 13.33 0.04
C LYS A 71 -16.87 14.45 -0.90
N ASP A 72 -15.86 15.22 -0.51
CA ASP A 72 -15.36 16.32 -1.34
C ASP A 72 -14.74 15.81 -2.64
N ASN A 73 -15.16 16.40 -3.77
CA ASN A 73 -14.79 15.92 -5.09
C ASN A 73 -13.33 16.22 -5.44
N ALA A 74 -12.79 17.35 -4.96
CA ALA A 74 -11.41 17.74 -5.21
C ALA A 74 -10.45 16.88 -4.38
N GLU A 75 -10.71 16.77 -3.08
CA GLU A 75 -9.95 15.92 -2.16
C GLU A 75 -9.97 14.45 -2.63
N ARG A 76 -11.13 13.94 -3.02
CA ARG A 76 -11.24 12.57 -3.58
C ARG A 76 -10.35 12.37 -4.79
N LYS A 77 -10.34 13.32 -5.72
CA LYS A 77 -9.51 13.26 -6.93
C LYS A 77 -8.03 13.31 -6.58
N ASP A 78 -7.65 14.17 -5.64
CA ASP A 78 -6.27 14.35 -5.23
C ASP A 78 -5.73 13.14 -4.46
N LEU A 79 -6.54 12.55 -3.56
CA LEU A 79 -6.22 11.30 -2.87
C LEU A 79 -6.00 10.15 -3.86
N PHE A 80 -6.89 9.99 -4.83
CA PHE A 80 -6.74 8.94 -5.84
C PHE A 80 -5.49 9.16 -6.69
N LYS A 81 -5.30 10.38 -7.23
CA LYS A 81 -4.18 10.69 -8.11
C LYS A 81 -2.84 10.57 -7.39
N SER A 82 -2.72 11.15 -6.21
CA SER A 82 -1.49 11.07 -5.40
C SER A 82 -1.19 9.63 -4.98
N GLY A 83 -2.22 8.87 -4.58
CA GLY A 83 -2.08 7.47 -4.22
C GLY A 83 -1.56 6.61 -5.37
N VAL A 84 -2.13 6.76 -6.56
CA VAL A 84 -1.68 6.10 -7.79
C VAL A 84 -0.24 6.49 -8.14
N LEU A 85 0.13 7.78 -8.04
CA LEU A 85 1.50 8.21 -8.32
C LEU A 85 2.53 7.59 -7.36
N LEU A 86 2.18 7.39 -6.09
CA LEU A 86 3.04 6.69 -5.12
C LEU A 86 3.17 5.19 -5.44
N LEU A 87 2.08 4.55 -5.88
CA LEU A 87 2.11 3.15 -6.32
C LEU A 87 2.99 2.95 -7.56
N GLU A 88 2.82 3.79 -8.59
CA GLU A 88 3.64 3.71 -9.80
C GLU A 88 5.11 4.03 -9.51
N PHE A 89 5.37 4.99 -8.62
CA PHE A 89 6.72 5.22 -8.11
C PHE A 89 7.28 3.96 -7.46
N ALA A 90 6.55 3.33 -6.54
CA ALA A 90 7.01 2.13 -5.83
C ALA A 90 7.29 0.96 -6.80
N VAL A 91 6.44 0.77 -7.81
CA VAL A 91 6.68 -0.23 -8.87
C VAL A 91 7.93 0.12 -9.68
N SER A 92 8.16 1.39 -10.03
CA SER A 92 9.37 1.80 -10.77
C SER A 92 10.66 1.54 -9.99
N GLN A 93 10.62 1.68 -8.66
CA GLN A 93 11.79 1.48 -7.80
C GLN A 93 12.07 0.00 -7.49
N LYS A 94 11.01 -0.81 -7.38
CA LYS A 94 11.10 -2.24 -7.03
C LYS A 94 10.17 -3.06 -7.93
N PRO A 95 10.44 -3.14 -9.24
CA PRO A 95 9.51 -3.75 -10.21
C PRO A 95 9.27 -5.24 -9.98
N GLU A 96 10.23 -5.94 -9.37
CA GLU A 96 10.15 -7.39 -9.08
C GLU A 96 9.54 -7.71 -7.70
N ASN A 97 9.09 -6.70 -6.95
CA ASN A 97 8.49 -6.93 -5.64
C ASN A 97 7.01 -7.32 -5.76
N ILE A 98 6.70 -8.60 -5.53
CA ILE A 98 5.34 -9.14 -5.66
C ILE A 98 4.30 -8.45 -4.77
N GLU A 99 4.68 -7.97 -3.59
CA GLU A 99 3.79 -7.28 -2.65
C GLU A 99 3.33 -5.94 -3.22
N ILE A 100 4.27 -5.17 -3.79
CA ILE A 100 3.98 -3.89 -4.45
C ILE A 100 3.09 -4.12 -5.68
N ARG A 101 3.37 -5.16 -6.48
CA ARG A 101 2.56 -5.52 -7.65
C ARG A 101 1.14 -5.93 -7.25
N CYS A 102 0.99 -6.65 -6.14
CA CYS A 102 -0.29 -7.01 -5.56
C CYS A 102 -1.07 -5.78 -5.06
N LEU A 103 -0.41 -4.84 -4.38
CA LEU A 103 -1.01 -3.56 -3.98
C LEU A 103 -1.50 -2.75 -5.19
N ARG A 104 -0.70 -2.63 -6.24
CA ARG A 104 -1.10 -1.94 -7.46
C ARG A 104 -2.32 -2.62 -8.10
N LEU A 105 -2.28 -3.94 -8.27
CA LEU A 105 -3.41 -4.71 -8.78
C LEU A 105 -4.69 -4.46 -7.98
N SER A 106 -4.56 -4.38 -6.65
CA SER A 106 -5.71 -4.12 -5.77
C SER A 106 -6.43 -2.83 -6.07
N ILE A 107 -5.69 -1.75 -6.34
CA ILE A 107 -6.29 -0.47 -6.69
C ILE A 107 -6.81 -0.50 -8.12
N GLN A 108 -6.09 -1.11 -9.06
CA GLN A 108 -6.52 -1.18 -10.45
C GLN A 108 -7.85 -1.92 -10.61
N GLU A 109 -8.03 -3.07 -9.97
CA GLU A 109 -9.25 -3.89 -10.09
C GLU A 109 -10.49 -3.16 -9.56
N ASN A 110 -10.31 -2.34 -8.52
CA ASN A 110 -11.37 -1.59 -7.86
C ASN A 110 -11.56 -0.16 -8.39
N SER A 111 -10.72 0.30 -9.32
CA SER A 111 -10.80 1.65 -9.88
C SER A 111 -11.86 1.76 -11.00
N PRO A 112 -12.71 2.80 -11.01
CA PRO A 112 -13.63 3.08 -12.13
C PRO A 112 -12.91 3.19 -13.48
N LYS A 113 -13.52 2.63 -14.54
CA LYS A 113 -12.92 2.60 -15.90
C LYS A 113 -12.54 4.00 -16.44
N PHE A 114 -13.32 5.03 -16.12
CA PHE A 114 -13.08 6.40 -16.60
C PHE A 114 -11.79 7.04 -16.03
N LEU A 115 -11.24 6.50 -14.92
CA LEU A 115 -9.97 6.95 -14.36
C LEU A 115 -8.74 6.41 -15.10
N LYS A 116 -8.94 5.49 -16.05
CA LYS A 116 -7.89 4.90 -16.90
C LYS A 116 -6.73 4.24 -16.13
N TYR A 117 -6.95 3.86 -14.87
CA TYR A 117 -5.96 3.17 -14.02
C TYR A 117 -6.22 1.66 -13.97
N ARG A 118 -6.29 1.03 -15.14
CA ARG A 118 -6.56 -0.42 -15.29
C ARG A 118 -5.65 -1.08 -16.34
N SER A 119 -4.67 -0.37 -16.86
CA SER A 119 -3.84 -0.79 -18.00
C SER A 119 -2.87 -1.92 -17.68
N ASN A 120 -2.53 -2.12 -16.40
CA ASN A 120 -1.47 -3.04 -15.97
C ASN A 120 -2.04 -4.24 -15.19
N ILE A 121 -3.35 -4.47 -15.23
CA ILE A 121 -4.01 -5.58 -14.52
C ILE A 121 -3.42 -6.93 -14.97
N GLU A 122 -3.39 -7.20 -16.28
CA GLU A 122 -2.86 -8.47 -16.81
C GLU A 122 -1.36 -8.64 -16.54
N GLU A 123 -0.61 -7.53 -16.56
CA GLU A 123 0.82 -7.51 -16.26
C GLU A 123 1.08 -7.89 -14.80
N ASP A 124 0.37 -7.28 -13.85
CA ASP A 124 0.49 -7.57 -12.42
C ASP A 124 0.01 -8.99 -12.09
N LYS A 125 -1.13 -9.40 -12.65
CA LYS A 125 -1.66 -10.75 -12.50
C LYS A 125 -0.66 -11.81 -12.94
N THR A 126 -0.14 -11.67 -14.16
CA THR A 126 0.84 -12.62 -14.72
C THR A 126 2.11 -12.65 -13.88
N PHE A 127 2.60 -11.47 -13.47
CA PHE A 127 3.77 -11.38 -12.60
C PHE A 127 3.57 -12.13 -11.28
N ILE A 128 2.45 -11.90 -10.59
CA ILE A 128 2.13 -12.52 -9.30
C ILE A 128 2.05 -14.05 -9.45
N LEU A 129 1.35 -14.55 -10.47
CA LEU A 129 1.24 -15.99 -10.75
C LEU A 129 2.61 -16.66 -10.97
N ASN A 130 3.55 -15.96 -11.59
CA ASN A 130 4.87 -16.53 -11.92
C ASN A 130 5.88 -16.47 -10.77
N HIS A 131 5.64 -15.62 -9.77
CA HIS A 131 6.60 -15.34 -8.68
C HIS A 131 6.12 -15.76 -7.30
N TYR A 132 4.82 -16.04 -7.12
CA TYR A 132 4.27 -16.41 -5.81
C TYR A 132 4.98 -17.60 -5.17
N GLU A 133 5.17 -18.70 -5.91
CA GLU A 133 5.87 -19.88 -5.39
C GLU A 133 7.35 -19.64 -5.07
N LYS A 134 7.98 -18.69 -5.75
CA LYS A 134 9.40 -18.33 -5.55
C LYS A 134 9.59 -17.34 -4.40
N THR A 135 8.50 -16.83 -3.82
CA THR A 135 8.55 -15.83 -2.74
C THR A 135 8.84 -16.52 -1.41
N ASN A 136 10.01 -16.25 -0.81
CA ASN A 136 10.42 -16.89 0.44
C ASN A 136 9.73 -16.34 1.69
N SER A 137 9.28 -15.08 1.66
CA SER A 137 8.65 -14.45 2.83
C SER A 137 7.24 -14.97 3.03
N LYS A 138 7.01 -15.68 4.14
CA LYS A 138 5.68 -16.17 4.51
C LYS A 138 4.67 -15.02 4.66
N ALA A 139 5.06 -13.93 5.31
CA ALA A 139 4.18 -12.77 5.51
C ALA A 139 3.72 -12.17 4.16
N VAL A 140 4.61 -12.11 3.17
CA VAL A 140 4.26 -11.64 1.83
C VAL A 140 3.36 -12.63 1.10
N LYS A 141 3.66 -13.95 1.17
CA LYS A 141 2.78 -14.98 0.59
C LYS A 141 1.38 -14.91 1.19
N ASP A 142 1.26 -14.82 2.52
CA ASP A 142 -0.01 -14.73 3.21
C ASP A 142 -0.80 -13.49 2.78
N PHE A 143 -0.15 -12.32 2.69
CA PHE A 143 -0.75 -11.08 2.20
C PHE A 143 -1.28 -11.24 0.76
N VAL A 144 -0.42 -11.65 -0.17
CA VAL A 144 -0.78 -11.84 -1.58
C VAL A 144 -1.94 -12.81 -1.71
N LYS A 145 -1.85 -13.98 -1.08
CA LYS A 145 -2.91 -14.99 -1.05
C LYS A 145 -4.24 -14.41 -0.56
N SER A 146 -4.21 -13.67 0.56
CA SER A 146 -5.42 -13.10 1.16
C SER A 146 -6.18 -12.18 0.20
N TYR A 147 -5.44 -11.42 -0.60
CA TYR A 147 -6.00 -10.54 -1.63
C TYR A 147 -6.48 -11.33 -2.85
N ILE A 148 -5.64 -12.21 -3.41
CA ILE A 148 -5.96 -12.97 -4.64
C ILE A 148 -7.21 -13.84 -4.48
N LEU A 149 -7.41 -14.47 -3.31
CA LEU A 149 -8.59 -15.29 -3.08
C LEU A 149 -9.90 -14.48 -3.15
N GLN A 150 -9.87 -13.20 -2.81
CA GLN A 150 -11.01 -12.28 -2.86
C GLN A 150 -11.14 -11.55 -4.21
N SER A 151 -10.05 -11.49 -5.00
CA SER A 151 -10.06 -10.82 -6.31
C SER A 151 -11.01 -11.51 -7.30
N THR A 152 -11.68 -10.69 -8.11
CA THR A 152 -12.52 -11.15 -9.23
C THR A 152 -11.73 -11.31 -10.53
N GLY A 153 -10.47 -10.90 -10.57
CA GLY A 153 -9.59 -11.01 -11.75
C GLY A 153 -8.96 -12.39 -11.95
N PHE A 154 -9.10 -13.29 -10.96
CA PHE A 154 -8.50 -14.63 -10.98
C PHE A 154 -9.59 -15.70 -11.07
N ASN A 155 -9.41 -16.66 -11.97
CA ASN A 155 -10.29 -17.81 -12.11
C ASN A 155 -9.99 -18.89 -11.04
N THR A 156 -10.79 -19.95 -11.02
CA THR A 156 -10.69 -21.01 -10.03
C THR A 156 -9.34 -21.72 -10.08
N GLU A 157 -8.85 -22.04 -11.28
CA GLU A 157 -7.59 -22.75 -11.50
C GLU A 157 -6.39 -21.92 -11.05
N GLU A 158 -6.41 -20.61 -11.31
CA GLU A 158 -5.39 -19.67 -10.87
C GLU A 158 -5.37 -19.54 -9.35
N LYS A 159 -6.54 -19.47 -8.71
CA LYS A 159 -6.66 -19.36 -7.24
C LYS A 159 -6.15 -20.61 -6.51
N GLN A 160 -6.21 -21.79 -7.12
CA GLN A 160 -5.66 -23.03 -6.54
C GLN A 160 -4.14 -22.99 -6.33
N ARG A 161 -3.43 -22.04 -6.98
CA ARG A 161 -1.99 -21.87 -6.87
C ARG A 161 -1.55 -21.10 -5.62
N PHE A 162 -2.50 -20.61 -4.80
CA PHE A 162 -2.22 -19.75 -3.64
C PHE A 162 -2.55 -20.44 -2.32
#